data_AF-A0A0Q9PDV4-F1
#
_entry.id   AF-A0A0Q9PDV4-F1
#
_cell.length_a   1.000
_cell.length_b   1.000
_cell.length_c   1.000
_cell.angle_alpha   90.00
_cell.angle_beta   90.00
_cell.angle_gamma   90.00
#
_symmetry.space_group_name_H-M   'P 1'
#
loop_
_entity.id
_entity.type
_entity.pdbx_description
1 polymer ?
#
loop_
_entity_poly.entity_id
_entity_poly.type
_entity_poly.pdbx_seq_one_letter_code
_entity_poly.pdbx_strand_id
1 'polypeptide(L)'
;MPTPQPGRGLYAITDGPRADLLEVVTQALAGGTRLLQYRDLSADTVRRHAEATALVQLCHAHGVPLIIDHDIALALAVGADGVHLGRDDDDPRAVRAVLGENAIVGVSCYGSLPRAQAAVRAGASYVSFGAFFPSPTKPLAARVPIDLLRQSAALGVPRVAIGGITPDNGATLIEAGVEYLAAITAVFAAADVRAAAQRFADLYSSDRESAR
;
A
#
# COMPACT_ATOMS: atom_id res chain seq x y z
N MET A 1 -3.85 22.57 -6.54
CA MET A 1 -2.92 21.77 -7.36
C MET A 1 -3.68 20.55 -7.86
N PRO A 2 -3.47 20.10 -9.11
CA PRO A 2 -4.17 18.90 -9.58
C PRO A 2 -3.78 17.73 -8.67
N THR A 3 -4.78 17.02 -8.16
CA THR A 3 -4.62 15.80 -7.37
C THR A 3 -3.77 14.83 -8.20
N PRO A 4 -2.65 14.28 -7.69
CA PRO A 4 -1.85 13.34 -8.44
C PRO A 4 -2.77 12.20 -8.91
N GLN A 5 -2.74 11.93 -10.21
CA GLN A 5 -3.50 10.86 -10.83
C GLN A 5 -3.18 9.55 -10.08
N PRO A 6 -4.16 8.72 -9.70
CA PRO A 6 -3.87 7.48 -9.01
C PRO A 6 -2.96 6.62 -9.90
N GLY A 7 -1.72 6.41 -9.45
CA GLY A 7 -0.73 5.62 -10.15
C GLY A 7 -1.08 4.13 -10.17
N ARG A 8 -0.18 3.34 -10.77
CA ARG A 8 -0.18 1.88 -10.69
C ARG A 8 1.24 1.39 -10.50
N GLY A 9 1.44 0.32 -9.73
CA GLY A 9 2.78 -0.21 -9.47
C GLY A 9 2.93 -0.95 -8.15
N LEU A 10 4.17 -1.03 -7.68
CA LEU A 10 4.49 -1.59 -6.38
C LEU A 10 3.99 -0.66 -5.24
N TYR A 11 3.20 -1.24 -4.34
CA TYR A 11 2.93 -0.69 -3.03
C TYR A 11 3.80 -1.42 -1.98
N ALA A 12 4.93 -0.82 -1.61
CA ALA A 12 5.82 -1.40 -0.62
C ALA A 12 5.35 -1.08 0.79
N ILE A 13 5.30 -2.08 1.67
CA ILE A 13 4.89 -1.94 3.07
C ILE A 13 6.04 -2.43 3.95
N THR A 14 6.56 -1.56 4.82
CA THR A 14 7.70 -1.90 5.67
C THR A 14 7.34 -2.94 6.73
N ASP A 15 8.34 -3.69 7.20
CA ASP A 15 8.25 -4.58 8.35
C ASP A 15 9.07 -4.03 9.53
N GLY A 16 8.56 -2.98 10.16
CA GLY A 16 9.18 -2.39 11.33
C GLY A 16 8.96 -3.23 12.61
N PRO A 17 9.86 -3.07 13.61
CA PRO A 17 11.01 -2.16 13.60
C PRO A 17 12.25 -2.73 12.93
N ARG A 18 13.08 -1.85 12.34
CA ARG A 18 14.30 -2.26 11.66
C ARG A 18 15.37 -1.16 11.69
N ALA A 19 16.62 -1.55 11.97
CA ALA A 19 17.73 -0.60 12.14
C ALA A 19 18.19 0.02 10.80
N ASP A 20 17.94 -0.66 9.69
CA ASP A 20 18.32 -0.30 8.32
C ASP A 20 17.17 0.35 7.53
N LEU A 21 16.10 0.80 8.20
CA LEU A 21 14.84 1.24 7.59
C LEU A 21 15.03 2.22 6.41
N LEU A 22 15.78 3.30 6.64
CA LEU A 22 15.97 4.33 5.62
C LEU A 22 16.78 3.81 4.43
N GLU A 23 17.76 2.94 4.67
CA GLU A 23 18.57 2.35 3.60
C GLU A 23 17.70 1.47 2.69
N VAL A 24 16.95 0.53 3.27
CA VAL A 24 16.12 -0.38 2.46
C VAL A 24 14.95 0.32 1.79
N VAL A 25 14.37 1.36 2.41
CA VAL A 25 13.33 2.16 1.76
C VAL A 25 13.92 2.95 0.61
N THR A 26 15.13 3.52 0.76
CA THR A 26 15.83 4.19 -0.34
C THR A 26 16.04 3.24 -1.52
N GLN A 27 16.47 2.00 -1.24
CA GLN A 27 16.61 0.96 -2.26
C GLN A 27 15.28 0.60 -2.93
N ALA A 28 14.21 0.41 -2.15
CA ALA A 28 12.87 0.10 -2.67
C ALA A 28 12.31 1.24 -3.55
N LEU A 29 12.52 2.50 -3.16
CA LEU A 29 12.13 3.68 -3.94
C LEU A 29 12.93 3.75 -5.25
N ALA A 30 14.25 3.54 -5.20
CA ALA A 30 15.12 3.48 -6.38
C ALA A 30 14.82 2.29 -7.31
N GLY A 31 14.11 1.26 -6.83
CA GLY A 31 13.59 0.16 -7.62
C GLY A 31 12.19 0.40 -8.20
N GLY A 32 11.61 1.60 -8.05
CA GLY A 32 10.35 1.94 -8.70
C GLY A 32 9.09 1.73 -7.86
N THR A 33 9.20 1.72 -6.53
CA THR A 33 8.04 1.82 -5.64
C THR A 33 7.16 3.02 -6.00
N ARG A 34 5.83 2.85 -6.00
CA ARG A 34 4.85 3.90 -6.36
C ARG A 34 3.99 4.36 -5.19
N LEU A 35 3.91 3.56 -4.13
CA LEU A 35 3.28 3.90 -2.86
C LEU A 35 4.08 3.22 -1.74
N LEU A 36 4.36 3.93 -0.65
CA LEU A 36 5.05 3.37 0.51
C LEU A 36 4.13 3.43 1.74
N GLN A 37 4.05 2.33 2.50
CA GLN A 37 3.42 2.33 3.82
C GLN A 37 4.48 2.10 4.89
N TYR A 38 4.55 3.04 5.83
CA TYR A 38 5.26 2.82 7.08
C TYR A 38 4.40 2.02 8.03
N ARG A 39 4.87 0.82 8.36
CA ARG A 39 4.24 -0.11 9.28
C ARG A 39 5.25 -0.58 10.31
N ASP A 40 4.97 -0.22 11.56
CA ASP A 40 5.68 -0.65 12.77
C ASP A 40 4.62 -0.89 13.86
N LEU A 41 4.54 -2.12 14.36
CA LEU A 41 3.56 -2.54 15.38
C LEU A 41 4.04 -2.34 16.82
N SER A 42 5.22 -1.77 17.02
CA SER A 42 5.75 -1.51 18.35
C SER A 42 5.10 -0.29 19.00
N ALA A 43 5.22 -0.20 20.33
CA ALA A 43 4.72 0.93 21.11
C ALA A 43 5.74 2.08 21.25
N ASP A 44 6.87 2.04 20.53
CA ASP A 44 7.92 3.07 20.62
C ASP A 44 7.53 4.31 19.81
N THR A 45 6.76 5.19 20.43
CA THR A 45 6.24 6.40 19.78
C THR A 45 7.34 7.36 19.36
N VAL A 46 8.44 7.45 20.12
CA VAL A 46 9.55 8.37 19.82
C VAL A 46 10.30 7.91 18.58
N ARG A 47 10.65 6.62 18.50
CA ARG A 47 11.30 6.06 17.31
C ARG A 47 10.37 6.13 16.11
N ARG A 48 9.11 5.72 16.25
CA ARG A 48 8.11 5.76 15.17
C ARG A 48 7.93 7.17 14.60
N HIS A 49 7.90 8.18 15.46
CA HIS A 49 7.83 9.58 15.03
C HIS A 49 9.07 10.01 14.23
N ALA A 50 10.26 9.71 14.74
CA ALA A 50 11.52 10.06 14.06
C ALA A 50 11.65 9.35 12.69
N GLU A 51 11.36 8.05 12.65
CA GLU A 51 11.37 7.24 11.42
C GLU A 51 10.35 7.75 10.41
N ALA A 52 9.10 7.94 10.82
CA ALA A 52 8.04 8.43 9.92
C ALA A 52 8.37 9.83 9.37
N THR A 53 8.92 10.73 10.19
CA THR A 53 9.35 12.06 9.73
C THR A 53 10.42 11.97 8.64
N ALA A 54 11.44 11.12 8.84
CA ALA A 54 12.49 10.91 7.86
C ALA A 54 11.95 10.25 6.58
N LEU A 55 11.01 9.31 6.72
CA LEU A 55 10.35 8.66 5.58
C LEU A 55 9.49 9.62 4.76
N VAL A 56 8.79 10.58 5.38
CA VAL A 56 8.02 11.61 4.64
C VAL A 56 8.96 12.36 3.70
N GLN A 57 10.07 12.87 4.24
CA GLN A 57 11.05 13.62 3.45
C GLN A 57 11.64 12.78 2.30
N LEU A 58 12.01 11.53 2.59
CA LEU A 58 12.58 10.61 1.62
C LEU A 58 11.58 10.27 0.50
N CYS A 59 10.35 9.93 0.85
CA CYS A 59 9.28 9.62 -0.09
C CYS A 59 8.96 10.81 -1.01
N HIS A 60 8.84 12.02 -0.43
CA HIS A 60 8.59 13.24 -1.21
C HIS A 60 9.72 13.58 -2.16
N ALA A 61 10.98 13.38 -1.76
CA ALA A 61 12.14 13.55 -2.65
C ALA A 61 12.10 12.61 -3.87
N HIS A 62 11.42 11.47 -3.76
CA HIS A 62 11.19 10.52 -4.85
C HIS A 62 9.83 10.68 -5.54
N GLY A 63 8.98 11.62 -5.13
CA GLY A 63 7.63 11.81 -5.66
C GLY A 63 6.70 10.63 -5.37
N VAL A 64 6.95 9.89 -4.29
CA VAL A 64 6.15 8.75 -3.83
C VAL A 64 5.38 9.17 -2.57
N PRO A 65 4.07 8.90 -2.44
CA PRO A 65 3.35 9.20 -1.21
C PRO A 65 3.71 8.23 -0.07
N LEU A 66 3.73 8.74 1.16
CA LEU A 66 3.86 7.95 2.38
C LEU A 66 2.49 7.77 3.07
N ILE A 67 2.16 6.52 3.37
CA ILE A 67 0.98 6.12 4.13
C ILE A 67 1.42 5.60 5.51
N ILE A 68 0.76 6.05 6.58
CA ILE A 68 0.97 5.51 7.93
C ILE A 68 -0.04 4.40 8.21
N ASP A 69 0.43 3.24 8.69
CA ASP A 69 -0.45 2.14 9.08
C ASP A 69 -1.19 2.50 10.38
N HIS A 70 -2.53 2.50 10.35
CA HIS A 70 -3.48 2.72 11.45
C HIS A 70 -3.43 4.08 12.19
N ASP A 71 -2.26 4.68 12.37
CA ASP A 71 -2.02 5.75 13.34
C ASP A 71 -2.26 7.15 12.74
N ILE A 72 -3.51 7.61 12.84
CA ILE A 72 -3.95 8.93 12.34
C ILE A 72 -3.22 10.08 13.04
N ALA A 73 -2.97 9.95 14.35
CA ALA A 73 -2.29 10.98 15.12
C ALA A 73 -0.83 11.13 14.67
N LEU A 74 -0.13 10.02 14.45
CA LEU A 74 1.21 10.03 13.87
C LEU A 74 1.20 10.63 12.46
N ALA A 75 0.28 10.21 11.60
CA ALA A 75 0.17 10.74 10.24
C ALA A 75 0.00 12.26 10.22
N LEU A 76 -0.87 12.80 11.09
CA LEU A 76 -1.06 14.23 11.25
C LEU A 76 0.24 14.92 11.75
N ALA A 77 0.87 14.36 12.78
CA ALA A 77 2.03 14.95 13.43
C ALA A 77 3.24 15.07 12.49
N VAL A 78 3.46 14.08 11.62
CA VAL A 78 4.60 14.08 10.68
C VAL A 78 4.26 14.66 9.31
N GLY A 79 3.00 15.01 9.05
CA GLY A 79 2.54 15.50 7.75
C GLY A 79 2.61 14.45 6.65
N ALA A 80 2.25 13.20 6.96
CA ALA A 80 2.18 12.13 5.98
C ALA A 80 1.03 12.35 4.98
N ASP A 81 1.13 11.74 3.80
CA ASP A 81 0.13 11.90 2.73
C ASP A 81 -1.19 11.19 3.05
N GLY A 82 -1.18 10.24 3.99
CA GLY A 82 -2.38 9.49 4.34
C GLY A 82 -2.18 8.35 5.33
N VAL A 83 -3.24 7.54 5.46
CA VAL A 83 -3.29 6.39 6.37
C VAL A 83 -3.91 5.15 5.71
N HIS A 84 -3.53 3.97 6.22
CA HIS A 84 -4.19 2.72 5.88
C HIS A 84 -4.97 2.19 7.08
N LEU A 85 -6.25 1.85 6.87
CA LEU A 85 -7.20 1.45 7.89
C LEU A 85 -7.57 -0.03 7.73
N GLY A 86 -7.55 -0.75 8.85
CA GLY A 86 -8.02 -2.10 9.07
C GLY A 86 -9.50 -2.19 9.46
N ARG A 87 -9.86 -3.31 10.09
CA ARG A 87 -11.24 -3.65 10.44
C ARG A 87 -11.83 -2.72 11.51
N ASP A 88 -11.03 -2.44 12.53
CA ASP A 88 -11.46 -1.87 13.81
C ASP A 88 -11.08 -0.39 13.96
N ASP A 89 -10.61 0.23 12.88
CA ASP A 89 -10.22 1.65 12.86
C ASP A 89 -11.39 2.56 12.48
N ASP A 90 -11.13 3.87 12.56
CA ASP A 90 -12.08 4.94 12.31
C ASP A 90 -12.70 4.94 10.90
N ASP A 91 -13.85 5.60 10.78
CA ASP A 91 -14.51 5.82 9.49
C ASP A 91 -13.67 6.75 8.59
N PRO A 92 -13.51 6.46 7.29
CA PRO A 92 -12.76 7.30 6.37
C PRO A 92 -13.17 8.79 6.36
N ARG A 93 -14.44 9.11 6.62
CA ARG A 93 -14.90 10.51 6.74
C ARG A 93 -14.31 11.21 7.96
N ALA A 94 -14.25 10.51 9.09
CA ALA A 94 -13.65 11.04 10.32
C ALA A 94 -12.16 11.27 10.13
N VAL A 95 -11.47 10.35 9.46
CA VAL A 95 -10.05 10.50 9.11
C VAL A 95 -9.80 11.75 8.26
N ARG A 96 -10.60 11.99 7.22
CA ARG A 96 -10.48 13.20 6.39
C ARG A 96 -10.77 14.48 7.16
N ALA A 97 -11.68 14.45 8.12
CA ALA A 97 -11.94 15.62 8.97
C ALA A 97 -10.71 16.01 9.81
N VAL A 98 -9.83 15.05 10.13
CA VAL A 98 -8.59 15.27 10.89
C VAL A 98 -7.40 15.60 9.97
N LEU A 99 -7.18 14.80 8.93
CA LEU A 99 -6.00 14.91 8.04
C LEU A 99 -6.19 15.88 6.87
N GLY A 100 -7.43 16.31 6.63
CA GLY A 100 -7.81 17.18 5.52
C GLY A 100 -8.38 16.42 4.32
N GLU A 101 -9.13 17.15 3.49
CA GLU A 101 -9.87 16.61 2.34
C GLU A 101 -9.00 15.91 1.30
N ASN A 102 -7.70 16.24 1.23
CA ASN A 102 -6.77 15.66 0.26
C ASN A 102 -6.03 14.41 0.78
N ALA A 103 -6.25 13.99 2.03
CA ALA A 103 -5.56 12.84 2.60
C ALA A 103 -5.86 11.55 1.82
N ILE A 104 -4.84 10.70 1.64
CA ILE A 104 -4.99 9.39 1.01
C ILE A 104 -5.45 8.38 2.07
N VAL A 105 -6.71 7.95 2.00
CA VAL A 105 -7.28 7.01 2.98
C VAL A 105 -7.48 5.64 2.33
N GLY A 106 -6.63 4.68 2.69
CA GLY A 106 -6.76 3.29 2.24
C GLY A 106 -7.55 2.44 3.20
N VAL A 107 -8.35 1.48 2.70
CA VAL A 107 -9.12 0.57 3.58
C VAL A 107 -8.94 -0.89 3.21
N SER A 108 -8.54 -1.70 4.19
CA SER A 108 -8.57 -3.15 4.13
C SER A 108 -10.01 -3.68 4.06
N CYS A 109 -10.34 -4.31 2.94
CA CYS A 109 -11.64 -4.91 2.64
C CYS A 109 -11.62 -6.44 2.67
N TYR A 110 -10.43 -7.03 2.80
CA TYR A 110 -10.23 -8.48 2.91
C TYR A 110 -10.83 -9.21 1.70
N GLY A 111 -11.84 -10.06 1.90
CA GLY A 111 -12.61 -10.72 0.85
C GLY A 111 -14.04 -10.18 0.68
N SER A 112 -14.36 -8.98 1.18
CA SER A 112 -15.73 -8.46 1.26
C SER A 112 -15.99 -7.31 0.30
N LEU A 113 -16.72 -7.59 -0.79
CA LEU A 113 -17.19 -6.56 -1.72
C LEU A 113 -18.14 -5.54 -1.05
N PRO A 114 -19.11 -5.93 -0.19
CA PRO A 114 -19.96 -4.97 0.51
C PRO A 114 -19.17 -3.99 1.39
N ARG A 115 -18.11 -4.46 2.05
CA ARG A 115 -17.23 -3.59 2.83
C ARG A 115 -16.49 -2.59 1.94
N ALA A 116 -15.97 -3.03 0.79
CA ALA A 116 -15.32 -2.14 -0.16
C ALA A 116 -16.28 -1.05 -0.67
N GLN A 117 -17.52 -1.42 -1.01
CA GLN A 117 -18.55 -0.45 -1.40
C GLN A 117 -18.86 0.56 -0.28
N ALA A 118 -18.94 0.10 0.98
CA ALA A 118 -19.13 0.99 2.12
C ALA A 118 -17.94 1.94 2.32
N ALA A 119 -16.71 1.43 2.22
CA ALA A 119 -15.49 2.23 2.36
C ALA A 119 -15.41 3.33 1.28
N VAL A 120 -15.73 2.99 0.03
CA VAL A 120 -15.78 3.97 -1.08
C VAL A 120 -16.85 5.03 -0.83
N ARG A 121 -18.05 4.64 -0.38
CA ARG A 121 -19.09 5.60 0.01
C ARG A 121 -18.66 6.48 1.19
N ALA A 122 -17.78 6.01 2.06
CA ALA A 122 -17.19 6.80 3.14
C ALA A 122 -16.02 7.68 2.68
N GLY A 123 -15.60 7.60 1.42
CA GLY A 123 -14.53 8.44 0.86
C GLY A 123 -13.15 7.81 0.92
N ALA A 124 -13.04 6.48 0.99
CA ALA A 124 -11.78 5.78 0.79
C ALA A 124 -11.15 6.15 -0.57
N SER A 125 -9.86 6.45 -0.56
CA SER A 125 -9.05 6.75 -1.76
C SER A 125 -8.66 5.49 -2.53
N TYR A 126 -8.55 4.35 -1.83
CA TYR A 126 -8.34 3.04 -2.42
C TYR A 126 -8.85 1.94 -1.47
N VAL A 127 -9.07 0.75 -2.01
CA VAL A 127 -9.45 -0.43 -1.23
C VAL A 127 -8.44 -1.55 -1.43
N SER A 128 -8.14 -2.31 -0.38
CA SER A 128 -7.26 -3.47 -0.48
C SER A 128 -7.99 -4.78 -0.23
N PHE A 129 -7.68 -5.79 -1.05
CA PHE A 129 -8.23 -7.13 -0.97
C PHE A 129 -7.11 -8.15 -0.74
N GLY A 130 -7.40 -9.20 0.03
CA GLY A 130 -6.43 -10.23 0.35
C GLY A 130 -6.85 -11.11 1.53
N ALA A 131 -6.13 -12.22 1.78
CA ALA A 131 -4.90 -12.61 1.10
C ALA A 131 -5.16 -13.38 -0.21
N PHE A 132 -4.35 -13.16 -1.25
CA PHE A 132 -4.47 -13.91 -2.52
C PHE A 132 -3.59 -15.17 -2.54
N PHE A 133 -2.43 -15.13 -1.92
CA PHE A 133 -1.49 -16.24 -1.83
C PHE A 133 -1.04 -16.48 -0.37
N PRO A 134 -0.49 -17.66 -0.04
CA PRO A 134 0.08 -17.93 1.27
C PRO A 134 1.18 -16.92 1.64
N SER A 135 1.20 -16.49 2.90
CA SER A 135 2.20 -15.52 3.38
C SER A 135 2.75 -15.94 4.74
N PRO A 136 4.08 -15.82 4.96
CA PRO A 136 4.66 -16.04 6.28
C PRO A 136 4.25 -14.96 7.29
N THR A 137 3.88 -13.76 6.83
CA THR A 137 3.47 -12.64 7.70
C THR A 137 2.12 -12.87 8.38
N LYS A 138 1.18 -13.54 7.70
CA LYS A 138 -0.16 -13.88 8.22
C LYS A 138 -0.57 -15.28 7.71
N PRO A 139 -0.02 -16.36 8.28
CA PRO A 139 -0.22 -17.72 7.76
C PRO A 139 -1.66 -18.21 7.86
N LEU A 140 -2.47 -17.63 8.75
CA LEU A 140 -3.87 -17.98 8.98
C LEU A 140 -4.86 -17.08 8.22
N ALA A 141 -4.38 -16.20 7.35
CA ALA A 141 -5.26 -15.32 6.58
C ALA A 141 -6.16 -16.14 5.63
N ALA A 142 -7.46 -15.85 5.65
CA ALA A 142 -8.39 -16.43 4.70
C ALA A 142 -8.01 -16.01 3.26
N ARG A 143 -8.02 -16.98 2.35
CA ARG A 143 -7.74 -16.73 0.93
C ARG A 143 -8.97 -16.15 0.24
N VAL A 144 -8.71 -15.26 -0.70
CA VAL A 144 -9.73 -14.55 -1.48
C VAL A 144 -9.63 -14.98 -2.95
N PRO A 145 -10.75 -15.24 -3.64
CA PRO A 145 -10.71 -15.55 -5.06
C PRO A 145 -10.31 -14.32 -5.89
N ILE A 146 -9.47 -14.52 -6.90
CA ILE A 146 -9.05 -13.46 -7.85
C ILE A 146 -10.26 -12.79 -8.51
N ASP A 147 -11.35 -13.55 -8.74
CA ASP A 147 -12.57 -13.02 -9.35
C ASP A 147 -13.20 -11.85 -8.56
N LEU A 148 -12.95 -11.75 -7.25
CA LEU A 148 -13.37 -10.58 -6.45
C LEU A 148 -12.81 -9.27 -7.02
N LEU A 149 -11.58 -9.29 -7.56
CA LEU A 149 -10.95 -8.10 -8.14
C LEU A 149 -11.72 -7.62 -9.38
N ARG A 150 -12.19 -8.56 -10.21
CA ARG A 150 -13.03 -8.26 -11.38
C ARG A 150 -14.40 -7.72 -10.96
N GLN A 151 -15.02 -8.35 -9.96
CA GLN A 151 -16.31 -7.88 -9.40
C GLN A 151 -16.21 -6.47 -8.79
N SER A 152 -15.04 -6.11 -8.27
CA SER A 152 -14.78 -4.80 -7.67
C SER A 152 -14.47 -3.67 -8.68
N ALA A 153 -14.43 -3.96 -9.99
CA ALA A 153 -14.04 -2.97 -11.01
C ALA A 153 -14.94 -1.73 -11.07
N ALA A 154 -16.22 -1.88 -10.72
CA ALA A 154 -17.18 -0.78 -10.72
C ALA A 154 -17.03 0.20 -9.53
N LEU A 155 -16.10 -0.04 -8.60
CA LEU A 155 -15.92 0.81 -7.41
C LEU A 155 -15.35 2.21 -7.73
N GLY A 156 -14.70 2.39 -8.88
CA GLY A 156 -14.20 3.71 -9.30
C GLY A 156 -13.02 4.26 -8.48
N VAL A 157 -12.43 3.45 -7.59
CA VAL A 157 -11.19 3.75 -6.86
C VAL A 157 -10.14 2.68 -7.14
N PRO A 158 -8.84 2.99 -7.00
CA PRO A 158 -7.77 2.01 -7.09
C PRO A 158 -7.98 0.81 -6.17
N ARG A 159 -7.64 -0.37 -6.68
CA ARG A 159 -7.66 -1.65 -5.99
C ARG A 159 -6.23 -2.09 -5.73
N VAL A 160 -5.98 -2.47 -4.49
CA VAL A 160 -4.71 -3.01 -4.03
C VAL A 160 -4.91 -4.50 -3.77
N ALA A 161 -4.09 -5.34 -4.38
CA ALA A 161 -3.98 -6.74 -3.97
C ALA A 161 -2.89 -6.90 -2.91
N ILE A 162 -3.15 -7.69 -1.86
CA ILE A 162 -2.15 -8.01 -0.83
C ILE A 162 -2.21 -9.50 -0.44
N GLY A 163 -1.10 -9.99 0.10
CA GLY A 163 -0.99 -11.30 0.74
C GLY A 163 -0.28 -12.33 -0.14
N GLY A 164 0.97 -12.62 0.22
CA GLY A 164 1.79 -13.66 -0.41
C GLY A 164 2.23 -13.35 -1.86
N ILE A 165 2.13 -12.09 -2.27
CA ILE A 165 2.42 -11.69 -3.65
C ILE A 165 3.94 -11.61 -3.85
N THR A 166 4.41 -12.16 -4.95
CA THR A 166 5.78 -12.08 -5.47
C THR A 166 5.74 -11.65 -6.94
N PRO A 167 6.88 -11.25 -7.54
CA PRO A 167 6.91 -10.97 -8.97
C PRO A 167 6.46 -12.15 -9.84
N ASP A 168 6.70 -13.38 -9.38
CA ASP A 168 6.39 -14.61 -10.13
C ASP A 168 4.88 -14.93 -10.17
N ASN A 169 4.09 -14.39 -9.24
CA ASN A 169 2.65 -14.62 -9.16
C ASN A 169 1.80 -13.34 -9.33
N GLY A 170 2.42 -12.16 -9.36
CA GLY A 170 1.73 -10.87 -9.38
C GLY A 170 0.98 -10.58 -10.69
N ALA A 171 1.46 -11.10 -11.83
CA ALA A 171 0.90 -10.81 -13.15
C ALA A 171 -0.60 -11.17 -13.24
N THR A 172 -1.03 -12.31 -12.68
CA THR A 172 -2.44 -12.73 -12.74
C THR A 172 -3.39 -11.77 -12.00
N LEU A 173 -2.89 -11.05 -10.98
CA LEU A 173 -3.67 -10.06 -10.25
C LEU A 173 -3.78 -8.76 -11.06
N ILE A 174 -2.71 -8.39 -11.78
CA ILE A 174 -2.70 -7.25 -12.70
C ILE A 174 -3.70 -7.49 -13.85
N GLU A 175 -3.70 -8.68 -14.43
CA GLU A 175 -4.68 -9.11 -15.44
C GLU A 175 -6.12 -9.09 -14.90
N ALA A 176 -6.31 -9.29 -13.59
CA ALA A 176 -7.60 -9.13 -12.92
C ALA A 176 -7.97 -7.66 -12.61
N GLY A 177 -7.10 -6.72 -12.97
CA GLY A 177 -7.35 -5.28 -12.99
C GLY A 177 -6.86 -4.52 -11.77
N VAL A 178 -5.85 -4.98 -11.02
CA VAL A 178 -5.37 -4.23 -9.84
C VAL A 178 -4.37 -3.14 -10.20
N GLU A 179 -4.57 -1.96 -9.61
CA GLU A 179 -3.66 -0.84 -9.78
C GLU A 179 -2.39 -1.02 -8.96
N TYR A 180 -2.45 -1.64 -7.78
CA TYR A 180 -1.27 -1.88 -6.96
C TYR A 180 -1.14 -3.33 -6.49
N LEU A 181 0.09 -3.83 -6.50
CA LEU A 181 0.51 -5.03 -5.78
C LEU A 181 1.18 -4.58 -4.48
N ALA A 182 0.59 -4.94 -3.34
CA ALA A 182 1.16 -4.68 -2.03
C ALA A 182 2.05 -5.84 -1.57
N ALA A 183 3.29 -5.51 -1.19
CA ALA A 183 4.28 -6.47 -0.77
C ALA A 183 5.06 -5.98 0.46
N ILE A 184 5.37 -6.94 1.35
CA ILE A 184 6.19 -6.73 2.55
C ILE A 184 7.49 -7.52 2.36
N THR A 185 7.47 -8.80 2.74
CA THR A 185 8.67 -9.66 2.80
C THR A 185 9.29 -9.91 1.43
N ALA A 186 8.49 -9.98 0.36
CA ALA A 186 8.98 -10.17 -1.00
C ALA A 186 9.87 -9.02 -1.50
N VAL A 187 9.84 -7.86 -0.81
CA VAL A 187 10.71 -6.71 -1.07
C VAL A 187 11.75 -6.61 0.04
N PHE A 188 11.30 -6.50 1.29
CA PHE A 188 12.12 -6.07 2.41
C PHE A 188 12.96 -7.17 3.09
N ALA A 189 12.70 -8.44 2.77
CA ALA A 189 13.53 -9.58 3.20
C ALA A 189 14.42 -10.11 2.05
N ALA A 190 14.42 -9.44 0.88
CA ALA A 190 15.28 -9.80 -0.23
C ALA A 190 16.73 -9.38 0.06
N ALA A 191 17.70 -10.15 -0.45
CA ALA A 191 19.12 -9.79 -0.36
C ALA A 191 19.46 -8.50 -1.14
N ASP A 192 18.70 -8.22 -2.20
CA ASP A 192 18.77 -6.97 -2.95
C ASP A 192 17.35 -6.37 -3.04
N VAL A 193 17.08 -5.40 -2.16
CA VAL A 193 15.76 -4.76 -2.05
C VAL A 193 15.43 -3.95 -3.30
N ARG A 194 16.43 -3.32 -3.91
CA ARG A 194 16.25 -2.52 -5.14
C ARG A 194 15.84 -3.43 -6.30
N ALA A 195 16.57 -4.52 -6.52
CA ALA A 195 16.25 -5.49 -7.57
C ALA A 195 14.88 -6.13 -7.32
N ALA A 196 14.54 -6.46 -6.06
CA ALA A 196 13.24 -7.00 -5.72
C ALA A 196 12.10 -6.04 -6.06
N ALA A 197 12.24 -4.76 -5.72
CA ALA A 197 11.27 -3.72 -6.08
C ALA A 197 11.16 -3.52 -7.60
N GLN A 198 12.30 -3.53 -8.31
CA GLN A 198 12.34 -3.38 -9.77
C GLN A 198 11.55 -4.49 -10.47
N ARG A 199 11.70 -5.75 -10.04
CA ARG A 199 10.92 -6.86 -10.62
C ARG A 199 9.41 -6.67 -10.49
N PHE A 200 8.92 -6.06 -9.40
CA PHE A 200 7.50 -5.70 -9.30
C PHE A 200 7.13 -4.56 -10.25
N ALA A 201 7.97 -3.53 -10.37
CA ALA A 201 7.73 -2.41 -11.28
C ALA A 201 7.69 -2.87 -12.76
N ASP A 202 8.52 -3.84 -13.12
CA ASP A 202 8.59 -4.38 -14.48
C ASP A 202 7.28 -5.06 -14.91
N LEU A 203 6.55 -5.70 -13.99
CA LEU A 203 5.24 -6.30 -14.27
C LEU A 203 4.22 -5.29 -14.82
N TYR A 204 4.35 -4.02 -14.42
CA TYR A 204 3.46 -2.94 -14.85
C TYR A 204 3.93 -2.22 -16.12
N SER A 205 5.16 -2.52 -16.56
CA SER A 205 5.76 -1.92 -17.76
C SER A 205 5.43 -2.73 -19.02
N SER A 206 5.30 -4.05 -18.90
CA SER A 206 4.90 -4.98 -19.97
C SER A 206 3.48 -4.76 -20.50
N ASP A 207 2.58 -4.14 -19.73
CA ASP A 207 1.21 -3.81 -20.18
C ASP A 207 1.16 -2.69 -21.23
N ARG A 208 2.23 -1.90 -21.40
CA ARG A 208 2.23 -0.77 -22.35
C ARG A 208 2.43 -1.20 -23.81
N GLU A 209 2.97 -2.38 -24.07
CA GLU A 209 3.23 -2.86 -25.44
C GLU A 209 2.04 -3.60 -26.07
N SER A 210 1.17 -4.21 -25.27
CA SER A 210 -0.03 -4.93 -25.77
C SER A 210 -1.26 -4.04 -26.01
N ALA A 211 -1.17 -2.74 -25.70
CA ALA A 211 -2.24 -1.75 -25.86
C ALA A 211 -1.96 -0.70 -26.96
N ARG A 212 -0.99 -0.97 -27.84
CA ARG A 212 -0.69 -0.17 -29.04
C ARG A 212 -1.00 -0.93 -30.32
#